data_AF-A0A074MFA4-F1
#
_entry.id   AF-A0A074MFA4-F1
#
_cell.length_a   1.000
_cell.length_b   1.000
_cell.length_c   1.000
_cell.angle_alpha   90.00
_cell.angle_beta   90.00
_cell.angle_gamma   90.00
#
_symmetry.space_group_name_H-M   'P 1'
#
loop_
_entity.id
_entity.type
_entity.pdbx_description
1 polymer ?
#
loop_
_entity_poly.entity_id
_entity_poly.type
_entity_poly.pdbx_seq_one_letter_code
_entity_poly.pdbx_strand_id
1 'polypeptide(L)'
;MKEMQEAFETMQENWRMMQSSDFDSAAEDAERFEGSFYKFIDAVREWVDALQEKPATLEALLARPELQAFADELPAPLLLNFETELELIFEGITREEDEKYD
;
A
#
# COMPACT_ATOMS: atom_id res chain seq x y z
N MET A 1 5.53 11.04 6.54
CA MET A 1 5.11 10.22 7.70
C MET A 1 3.65 10.38 8.03
N LYS A 2 3.16 11.59 8.35
CA LYS A 2 1.74 11.80 8.69
C LYS A 2 0.78 11.27 7.62
N GLU A 3 1.03 11.59 6.34
CA GLU A 3 0.18 11.16 5.22
C GLU A 3 0.16 9.64 5.05
N MET A 4 1.31 8.97 5.10
CA MET A 4 1.37 7.50 5.08
C MET A 4 0.56 6.88 6.22
N GLN A 5 0.66 7.44 7.43
CA GLN A 5 -0.06 6.92 8.58
C GLN A 5 -1.57 7.10 8.45
N GLU A 6 -2.05 8.28 8.04
CA GLU A 6 -3.49 8.53 7.83
C GLU A 6 -4.07 7.63 6.72
N ALA A 7 -3.32 7.42 5.63
CA ALA A 7 -3.71 6.50 4.57
C ALA A 7 -3.73 5.05 5.04
N PHE A 8 -2.73 4.64 5.85
CA PHE A 8 -2.65 3.31 6.44
C PHE A 8 -3.82 3.01 7.38
N GLU A 9 -4.15 3.94 8.28
CA GLU A 9 -5.29 3.81 9.20
C GLU A 9 -6.61 3.66 8.42
N THR A 10 -6.82 4.49 7.39
CA THR A 10 -8.00 4.41 6.52
C THR A 10 -8.09 3.07 5.79
N MET A 11 -6.97 2.59 5.25
CA MET A 11 -6.89 1.29 4.57
C MET A 11 -7.21 0.14 5.52
N GLN A 12 -6.68 0.16 6.75
CA GLN A 12 -6.98 -0.85 7.76
C GLN A 12 -8.46 -0.87 8.14
N GLU A 13 -9.10 0.30 8.25
CA GLU A 13 -10.54 0.39 8.51
C GLU A 13 -11.37 -0.23 7.39
N ASN A 14 -11.07 0.12 6.14
CA ASN A 14 -11.79 -0.41 4.97
C ASN A 14 -11.54 -1.92 4.80
N TRP A 15 -10.34 -2.41 5.09
CA TRP A 15 -10.06 -3.85 5.14
C TRP A 15 -10.94 -4.55 6.17
N ARG A 16 -11.05 -4.02 7.39
CA ARG A 16 -11.91 -4.60 8.43
C ARG A 16 -13.38 -4.59 8.03
N MET A 17 -13.85 -3.52 7.38
CA MET A 17 -15.21 -3.43 6.84
C MET A 17 -15.44 -4.53 5.80
N MET A 18 -14.58 -4.63 4.78
CA MET A 18 -14.65 -5.64 3.71
C MET A 18 -14.68 -7.08 4.24
N GLN A 19 -13.91 -7.38 5.29
CA GLN A 19 -13.90 -8.71 5.91
C GLN A 19 -15.21 -9.06 6.63
N SER A 20 -16.02 -8.05 6.98
CA SER A 20 -17.29 -8.21 7.70
C SER A 20 -18.54 -7.99 6.84
N SER A 21 -18.35 -7.67 5.55
CA SER A 21 -19.43 -7.35 4.62
C SER A 21 -20.34 -8.54 4.36
N ASP A 22 -21.61 -8.23 4.12
CA ASP A 22 -22.58 -9.20 3.59
C ASP A 22 -22.54 -9.23 2.06
N PHE A 23 -23.36 -10.09 1.45
CA PHE A 23 -23.38 -10.25 0.00
C PHE A 23 -23.77 -8.95 -0.75
N ASP A 24 -24.58 -8.10 -0.13
CA ASP A 24 -25.10 -6.88 -0.76
C ASP A 24 -24.07 -5.73 -0.71
N SER A 25 -23.18 -5.71 0.29
CA SER A 25 -22.15 -4.68 0.50
C SER A 25 -20.74 -5.09 0.07
N ALA A 26 -20.47 -6.38 -0.13
CA ALA A 26 -19.12 -6.90 -0.39
C ALA A 26 -18.42 -6.27 -1.60
N ALA A 27 -19.14 -5.95 -2.68
CA ALA A 27 -18.54 -5.35 -3.86
C ALA A 27 -18.08 -3.90 -3.60
N GLU A 28 -18.92 -3.10 -2.96
CA GLU A 28 -18.62 -1.70 -2.62
C GLU A 28 -17.48 -1.63 -1.58
N ASP A 29 -17.53 -2.47 -0.56
CA ASP A 29 -16.48 -2.51 0.47
C ASP A 29 -15.15 -3.00 -0.09
N ALA A 30 -15.16 -3.90 -1.08
CA ALA A 30 -13.95 -4.33 -1.80
C ALA A 30 -13.34 -3.21 -2.63
N GLU A 31 -14.14 -2.48 -3.41
CA GLU A 31 -13.68 -1.32 -4.19
C GLU A 31 -13.13 -0.22 -3.26
N ARG A 32 -13.82 0.01 -2.14
CA ARG A 32 -13.39 0.98 -1.12
C ARG A 32 -12.06 0.57 -0.49
N PHE A 33 -11.89 -0.71 -0.16
CA PHE A 33 -10.63 -1.24 0.34
C PHE A 33 -9.51 -1.05 -0.69
N GLU A 34 -9.72 -1.49 -1.93
CA GLU A 34 -8.74 -1.37 -3.02
C GLU A 34 -8.29 0.08 -3.23
N GLY A 35 -9.24 1.01 -3.33
CA GLY A 35 -8.93 2.43 -3.49
C GLY A 35 -8.16 3.01 -2.31
N SER A 36 -8.42 2.57 -1.08
CA SER A 36 -7.63 2.99 0.08
C SER A 36 -6.27 2.33 0.18
N PHE A 37 -6.13 1.09 -0.31
CA PHE A 37 -4.84 0.41 -0.39
C PHE A 37 -3.91 1.17 -1.33
N TYR A 38 -4.35 1.53 -2.53
CA TYR A 38 -3.50 2.28 -3.45
C TYR A 38 -3.19 3.70 -2.99
N LYS A 39 -4.11 4.38 -2.30
CA LYS A 39 -3.77 5.66 -1.64
C LYS A 39 -2.66 5.53 -0.61
N PHE A 40 -2.62 4.41 0.13
CA PHE A 40 -1.51 4.13 1.04
C PHE A 40 -0.21 3.86 0.27
N ILE A 41 -0.25 3.08 -0.81
CA ILE A 41 0.91 2.84 -1.69
C ILE A 41 1.45 4.13 -2.32
N ASP A 42 0.58 5.03 -2.76
CA ASP A 42 0.97 6.34 -3.31
C ASP A 42 1.69 7.19 -2.27
N ALA A 43 1.16 7.27 -1.05
CA ALA A 43 1.82 7.99 0.04
C ALA A 43 3.20 7.38 0.38
N VAL A 44 3.34 6.06 0.28
CA VAL A 44 4.62 5.36 0.45
C VAL A 44 5.58 5.69 -0.68
N ARG A 45 5.12 5.68 -1.94
CA ARG A 45 5.92 6.06 -3.11
C ARG A 45 6.45 7.49 -2.98
N GLU A 46 5.58 8.45 -2.66
CA GLU A 46 5.96 9.84 -2.44
C GLU A 46 7.01 9.99 -1.35
N TRP A 47 6.86 9.24 -0.25
CA TRP A 47 7.86 9.23 0.81
C TRP A 47 9.19 8.62 0.36
N VAL A 48 9.18 7.50 -0.38
CA VAL A 48 10.39 6.91 -0.96
C VAL A 48 11.07 7.88 -1.92
N ASP A 49 10.31 8.63 -2.71
CA ASP A 49 10.79 9.66 -3.63
C ASP A 49 11.37 10.89 -2.95
N ALA A 50 10.86 11.23 -1.77
CA ALA A 50 11.39 12.30 -0.94
C ALA A 50 12.66 11.93 -0.15
N LEU A 51 13.10 10.66 -0.16
CA LEU A 51 14.31 10.24 0.57
C LEU A 51 15.55 10.94 -0.01
N GLN A 52 16.28 11.65 0.86
CA GLN A 52 17.56 12.28 0.49
C GLN A 52 18.61 11.25 0.07
N GLU A 53 18.60 10.08 0.70
CA GLU A 53 19.45 8.94 0.37
C GLU A 53 18.56 7.74 0.03
N LYS A 54 18.55 7.40 -1.27
CA LYS A 54 17.81 6.26 -1.78
C LYS A 54 18.48 4.96 -1.30
N PRO A 55 17.72 4.00 -0.75
CA PRO A 55 18.26 2.69 -0.37
C PRO A 55 18.91 2.00 -1.56
N ALA A 56 19.98 1.23 -1.32
CA ALA A 56 20.69 0.50 -2.37
C ALA A 56 20.01 -0.82 -2.78
N THR A 57 19.13 -1.36 -1.92
CA THR A 57 18.40 -2.61 -2.16
C THR A 57 16.99 -2.51 -1.60
N LEU A 58 16.09 -3.38 -2.08
CA LEU A 58 14.72 -3.49 -1.59
C LEU A 58 14.70 -3.88 -0.10
N GLU A 59 15.58 -4.77 0.35
CA GLU A 59 15.68 -5.15 1.76
C GLU A 59 16.09 -3.97 2.65
N ALA A 60 16.99 -3.11 2.15
CA ALA A 60 17.37 -1.90 2.87
C ALA A 60 16.23 -0.87 2.94
N LEU A 61 15.36 -0.84 1.93
CA LEU A 61 14.13 -0.06 1.96
C LEU A 61 13.14 -0.63 2.99
N LEU A 62 12.84 -1.93 2.91
CA LEU A 62 11.93 -2.64 3.83
C LEU A 62 12.38 -2.56 5.30
N ALA A 63 13.69 -2.61 5.55
CA ALA A 63 14.25 -2.53 6.90
C ALA A 63 14.15 -1.12 7.54
N ARG A 64 13.63 -0.13 6.82
CA ARG A 64 13.43 1.21 7.39
C ARG A 64 12.34 1.17 8.47
N PRO A 65 12.56 1.80 9.64
CA PRO A 65 11.60 1.78 10.75
C PRO A 65 10.19 2.21 10.35
N GLU A 66 10.10 3.15 9.40
CA GLU A 66 8.84 3.66 8.86
C GLU A 66 8.02 2.56 8.17
N LEU A 67 8.64 1.73 7.33
CA LEU A 67 7.96 0.66 6.61
C LEU A 67 7.78 -0.58 7.49
N GLN A 68 8.74 -0.87 8.37
CA GLN A 68 8.62 -1.97 9.33
C GLN A 68 7.41 -1.79 10.25
N ALA A 69 7.15 -0.56 10.71
CA ALA A 69 5.98 -0.27 11.54
C ALA A 69 4.65 -0.61 10.84
N PHE A 70 4.54 -0.38 9.52
CA PHE A 70 3.36 -0.78 8.75
C PHE A 70 3.33 -2.28 8.49
N ALA A 71 4.45 -2.88 8.11
CA ALA A 71 4.56 -4.32 7.85
C ALA A 71 4.17 -5.17 9.07
N ASP A 72 4.53 -4.73 10.28
CA ASP A 72 4.22 -5.42 11.53
C ASP A 72 2.71 -5.41 11.87
N GLU A 73 1.97 -4.42 11.36
CA GLU A 73 0.52 -4.28 11.59
C GLU A 73 -0.34 -4.83 10.43
N LEU A 74 0.26 -5.09 9.26
CA LEU A 74 -0.46 -5.59 8.11
C LEU A 74 -0.94 -7.03 8.30
N PRO A 75 -2.20 -7.35 7.94
CA PRO A 75 -2.63 -8.73 7.76
C PRO A 75 -1.75 -9.44 6.73
N ALA A 76 -1.45 -10.73 6.95
CA ALA A 76 -0.57 -11.50 6.05
C ALA A 76 -0.95 -11.43 4.54
N PRO A 77 -2.25 -11.46 4.15
CA PRO A 77 -2.62 -11.28 2.74
C PRO A 77 -2.23 -9.91 2.16
N LEU A 78 -2.22 -8.86 3.00
CA LEU A 78 -1.88 -7.51 2.59
C LEU A 78 -0.38 -7.24 2.62
N LEU A 79 0.36 -7.91 3.51
CA LEU A 79 1.82 -7.80 3.58
C LEU A 79 2.47 -8.20 2.25
N LEU A 80 2.04 -9.31 1.64
CA LEU A 80 2.57 -9.75 0.35
C LEU A 80 2.31 -8.73 -0.77
N ASN A 81 1.10 -8.18 -0.82
CA ASN A 81 0.76 -7.14 -1.79
C ASN A 81 1.62 -5.89 -1.56
N PHE A 82 1.77 -5.48 -0.31
CA PHE A 82 2.60 -4.33 0.06
C PHE A 82 4.07 -4.51 -0.34
N GLU A 83 4.66 -5.69 -0.10
CA GLU A 83 6.03 -6.01 -0.51
C GLU A 83 6.18 -5.95 -2.03
N THR A 84 5.19 -6.46 -2.77
CA THR A 84 5.18 -6.41 -4.25
C THR A 84 5.11 -4.96 -4.76
N GLU A 85 4.24 -4.13 -4.18
CA GLU A 85 4.15 -2.71 -4.56
C GLU A 85 5.42 -1.94 -4.20
N LEU A 86 6.07 -2.27 -3.07
CA LEU A 86 7.36 -1.70 -2.69
C LEU A 86 8.49 -2.09 -3.65
N GLU A 87 8.49 -3.33 -4.16
CA GLU A 87 9.40 -3.76 -5.21
C GLU A 87 9.22 -2.91 -6.47
N LEU A 88 7.97 -2.72 -6.93
CA LEU A 88 7.67 -1.86 -8.08
C LEU A 88 8.10 -0.41 -7.86
N ILE A 89 7.85 0.15 -6.67
CA ILE A 89 8.30 1.50 -6.30
C ILE A 89 9.84 1.57 -6.35
N PHE A 90 10.52 0.56 -5.80
CA PHE A 90 11.99 0.51 -5.76
C PHE A 90 12.60 0.41 -7.17
N GLU A 91 11.98 -0.36 -8.06
CA GLU A 91 12.37 -0.47 -9.47
C GLU A 91 12.02 0.77 -10.30
N GLY A 92 11.30 1.75 -9.71
CA GLY A 92 10.84 2.94 -10.41
C GLY A 92 9.71 2.67 -11.40
N ILE A 93 9.04 1.51 -11.28
CA ILE A 93 7.90 1.14 -12.09
C ILE A 93 6.67 1.85 -11.52
N THR A 94 6.14 2.78 -12.30
CA THR A 94 4.75 3.22 -12.14
C THR A 94 3.89 2.13 -12.78
N ARG A 95 2.81 1.72 -12.11
CA ARG A 95 1.66 1.16 -12.84
C ARG A 95 1.11 2.30 -13.70
N GLU A 96 1.73 2.57 -14.84
CA GLU A 96 1.00 3.19 -15.93
C GLU A 96 -0.17 2.25 -16.16
N GLU A 97 -1.39 2.78 -16.05
CA GLU A 97 -2.63 2.06 -16.27
C GLU A 97 -2.48 1.13 -17.49
N ASP A 98 -2.33 -0.18 -17.24
CA ASP A 98 -2.58 -1.23 -18.24
C ASP A 98 -4.09 -1.28 -18.63
N GLU A 99 -4.84 -0.20 -18.40
CA GLU A 99 -6.20 0.05 -18.90
C GLU A 99 -6.22 0.75 -20.26
N LYS A 100 -5.23 0.48 -21.12
CA LYS A 100 -5.35 0.77 -22.57
C LYS A 100 -5.12 -0.46 -23.43
N TYR A 101 -6.00 -1.43 -23.23
CA TYR A 101 -6.34 -2.42 -24.26
C TYR A 101 -7.86 -2.58 -24.36
N ASP A 102 -8.53 -1.56 -24.92
CA ASP A 102 -9.33 -1.61 -26.17
C ASP A 102 -9.97 -0.24 -26.47
#